data_AF-A0A1Z5JPA7-F1
#
_entry.id   AF-A0A1Z5JPA7-F1
#
_cell.length_a   1.000
_cell.length_b   1.000
_cell.length_c   1.000
_cell.angle_alpha   90.00
_cell.angle_beta   90.00
_cell.angle_gamma   90.00
#
_symmetry.space_group_name_H-M   'P 1'
#
loop_
_entity.id
_entity.type
_entity.pdbx_description
1 polymer ?
#
loop_
_entity_poly.entity_id
_entity_poly.type
_entity_poly.pdbx_seq_one_letter_code
_entity_poly.pdbx_strand_id
1 'polypeptide(L)'
;MTFIETPTTLPPRIVSQRVFQNDQRPVILFDGVCNLCNNAVNLALDWDPHGRLRFAALQSAVGRSLLQTHGRRADDISSIVLVNNDGAYIKSDAILKITEALSPPFLPTREVAMLGRFFVPAILRDLIYDQVADNRYQLMGKRDVCRFDADNEFADRFVPDSLAYE
;
A
#
# COMPACT_ATOMS: atom_id res chain seq x y z
N MET A 1 3.35 -39.80 0.98
CA MET A 1 3.85 -38.51 0.47
C MET A 1 2.70 -37.84 -0.25
N THR A 2 1.96 -37.00 0.46
CA THR A 2 0.88 -36.19 -0.14
C THR A 2 1.58 -35.03 -0.84
N PHE A 3 1.52 -34.98 -2.16
CA PHE A 3 1.92 -33.81 -2.91
C PHE A 3 0.94 -32.71 -2.54
N ILE A 4 1.37 -31.74 -1.74
CA ILE A 4 0.62 -30.51 -1.54
C ILE A 4 0.79 -29.75 -2.85
N GLU A 5 -0.21 -29.83 -3.74
CA GLU A 5 -0.29 -28.97 -4.91
C GLU A 5 -0.16 -27.53 -4.40
N THR A 6 0.86 -26.82 -4.88
CA THR A 6 1.01 -25.41 -4.54
C THR A 6 -0.15 -24.68 -5.20
N PRO A 7 -0.94 -23.88 -4.47
CA PRO A 7 -2.12 -23.25 -5.03
C PRO A 7 -1.75 -22.41 -6.25
N THR A 8 -2.44 -22.64 -7.37
CA THR A 8 -2.21 -21.91 -8.61
C THR A 8 -2.67 -20.47 -8.43
N THR A 9 -1.79 -19.51 -8.75
CA THR A 9 -2.14 -18.10 -8.69
C THR A 9 -3.05 -17.73 -9.86
N LEU A 10 -4.13 -17.03 -9.56
CA LEU A 10 -5.07 -16.51 -10.55
C LEU A 10 -4.45 -15.42 -11.44
N PRO A 11 -5.00 -15.19 -12.64
CA PRO A 11 -4.57 -14.08 -13.49
C PRO A 11 -4.75 -12.73 -12.78
N PRO A 12 -3.81 -11.78 -12.92
CA PRO A 12 -3.83 -10.50 -12.19
C PRO A 12 -5.15 -9.73 -12.27
N ARG A 13 -5.80 -9.73 -13.44
CA ARG A 13 -7.11 -9.08 -13.64
C ARG A 13 -8.22 -9.69 -12.80
N ILE A 14 -8.23 -11.02 -12.64
CA ILE A 14 -9.23 -11.73 -11.83
C ILE A 14 -9.00 -11.42 -10.36
N VAL A 15 -7.74 -11.41 -9.93
CA VAL A 15 -7.37 -11.02 -8.56
C VAL A 15 -7.84 -9.60 -8.25
N SER A 16 -7.57 -8.64 -9.15
CA SER A 16 -8.05 -7.26 -8.98
C SER A 16 -9.57 -7.18 -8.87
N GLN A 17 -10.30 -7.89 -9.73
CA GLN A 17 -11.77 -7.97 -9.64
C GLN A 17 -12.24 -8.52 -8.30
N ARG A 18 -11.63 -9.61 -7.79
CA ARG A 18 -11.98 -10.18 -6.48
C ARG A 18 -11.69 -9.21 -5.33
N VAL A 19 -10.58 -8.48 -5.38
CA VAL A 19 -10.20 -7.48 -4.36
C VAL A 19 -11.23 -6.37 -4.25
N PHE A 20 -11.74 -5.88 -5.38
CA PHE A 20 -12.69 -4.77 -5.44
C PHE A 20 -14.16 -5.19 -5.54
N GLN A 21 -14.49 -6.49 -5.58
CA GLN A 21 -15.87 -6.96 -5.77
C GLN A 21 -16.82 -6.51 -4.64
N ASN A 22 -16.40 -6.72 -3.38
CA ASN A 22 -17.23 -6.48 -2.20
C ASN A 22 -16.81 -5.23 -1.42
N ASP A 23 -15.70 -4.61 -1.82
CA ASP A 23 -15.11 -3.49 -1.09
C ASP A 23 -14.33 -2.60 -2.06
N GLN A 24 -14.87 -1.39 -2.28
CA GLN A 24 -14.33 -0.40 -3.22
C GLN A 24 -13.26 0.51 -2.60
N ARG A 25 -12.90 0.29 -1.34
CA ARG A 25 -11.88 1.11 -0.68
C ARG A 25 -10.53 0.93 -1.37
N PRO A 26 -9.78 2.02 -1.56
CA PRO A 26 -8.47 1.99 -2.19
C PRO A 26 -7.45 1.19 -1.36
N VAL A 27 -6.57 0.46 -2.05
CA VAL A 27 -5.57 -0.44 -1.45
C VAL A 27 -4.18 0.17 -1.58
N ILE A 28 -3.53 0.42 -0.45
CA ILE A 28 -2.12 0.81 -0.36
C ILE A 28 -1.25 -0.44 -0.48
N LEU A 29 -0.40 -0.47 -1.50
CA LEU A 29 0.65 -1.45 -1.65
C LEU A 29 1.92 -0.94 -0.99
N PHE A 30 2.46 -1.71 -0.04
CA PHE A 30 3.64 -1.33 0.74
C PHE A 30 4.67 -2.45 0.83
N ASP A 31 5.92 -2.09 1.10
CA ASP A 31 7.00 -3.05 1.35
C ASP A 31 6.92 -3.60 2.78
N GLY A 32 6.47 -4.85 2.92
CA GLY A 32 6.28 -5.52 4.21
C GLY A 32 7.57 -5.80 4.99
N VAL A 33 8.74 -5.81 4.34
CA VAL A 33 10.03 -6.02 5.03
C VAL A 33 10.74 -4.71 5.41
N CYS A 34 10.22 -3.57 4.97
CA CYS A 34 10.80 -2.25 5.23
C CYS A 34 10.23 -1.63 6.51
N ASN A 35 11.07 -1.34 7.51
CA ASN A 35 10.62 -0.73 8.76
C ASN A 35 9.96 0.64 8.55
N LEU A 36 10.49 1.45 7.64
CA LEU A 36 9.92 2.75 7.29
C LEU A 36 8.51 2.62 6.69
N CYS A 37 8.32 1.71 5.74
CA CYS A 37 7.01 1.50 5.10
C CYS A 37 5.99 0.98 6.13
N ASN A 38 6.41 0.10 7.02
CA ASN A 38 5.57 -0.42 8.09
C ASN A 38 5.18 0.65 9.11
N ASN A 39 6.10 1.54 9.49
CA ASN A 39 5.78 2.69 10.34
C ASN A 39 4.78 3.63 9.67
N ALA A 40 4.91 3.86 8.36
CA ALA A 40 3.95 4.65 7.59
C ALA A 40 2.56 4.01 7.53
N VAL A 41 2.47 2.67 7.42
CA VAL A 41 1.19 1.93 7.49
C VAL A 41 0.55 2.09 8.87
N ASN A 42 1.31 1.92 9.96
CA ASN A 42 0.80 2.10 11.31
C ASN A 42 0.22 3.52 11.50
N LEU A 43 0.97 4.53 11.05
CA LEU A 43 0.51 5.91 11.11
C LEU A 43 -0.77 6.14 10.28
N ALA A 44 -0.87 5.51 9.11
CA ALA A 44 -2.06 5.59 8.28
C ALA A 44 -3.27 4.86 8.92
N LEU A 45 -3.05 3.78 9.67
CA LEU A 45 -4.09 3.12 10.45
C LEU A 45 -4.59 4.03 11.57
N ASP A 46 -3.67 4.62 12.36
CA ASP A 46 -4.00 5.53 13.45
C ASP A 46 -4.75 6.80 12.97
N TRP A 47 -4.44 7.27 11.77
CA TRP A 47 -5.03 8.48 11.19
C TRP A 47 -6.22 8.22 10.26
N ASP A 48 -6.66 6.97 10.13
CA ASP A 48 -7.86 6.61 9.35
C ASP A 48 -8.87 5.83 10.20
N PRO A 49 -9.44 6.49 11.25
CA PRO A 49 -10.42 5.86 12.13
C PRO A 49 -11.72 5.48 11.42
N HIS A 50 -11.98 6.05 10.23
CA HIS A 50 -13.16 5.76 9.42
C HIS A 50 -12.98 4.59 8.48
N GLY A 51 -11.82 3.93 8.51
CA GLY A 51 -11.68 2.71 7.74
C GLY A 51 -11.63 2.96 6.22
N ARG A 52 -11.17 4.12 5.70
CA ARG A 52 -11.24 4.47 4.27
C ARG A 52 -10.22 3.77 3.37
N LEU A 53 -9.06 3.39 3.89
CA LEU A 53 -7.97 2.73 3.16
C LEU A 53 -7.90 1.22 3.45
N ARG A 54 -7.25 0.47 2.56
CA ARG A 54 -6.89 -0.93 2.80
C ARG A 54 -5.40 -1.10 2.52
N PHE A 55 -4.82 -2.21 2.95
CA PHE A 55 -3.38 -2.44 2.85
C PHE A 55 -3.08 -3.84 2.29
N ALA A 56 -2.08 -3.93 1.42
CA ALA A 56 -1.56 -5.21 0.94
C ALA A 56 -0.04 -5.15 0.82
N ALA A 57 0.65 -6.19 1.28
CA ALA A 57 2.10 -6.27 1.15
C ALA A 57 2.49 -6.54 -0.31
N LEU A 58 3.50 -5.86 -0.84
CA LEU A 58 4.03 -6.10 -2.19
C LEU A 58 4.63 -7.50 -2.37
N GLN A 59 5.01 -8.15 -1.27
CA GLN A 59 5.49 -9.52 -1.26
C GLN A 59 4.39 -10.57 -1.46
N SER A 60 3.13 -10.20 -1.20
CA SER A 60 1.97 -11.08 -1.34
C SER A 60 1.61 -11.31 -2.81
N ALA A 61 1.00 -12.46 -3.12
CA ALA A 61 0.51 -12.74 -4.48
C ALA A 61 -0.59 -11.75 -4.90
N VAL A 62 -1.43 -11.30 -3.96
CA VAL A 62 -2.45 -10.28 -4.22
C VAL A 62 -1.83 -8.92 -4.55
N GLY A 63 -0.82 -8.49 -3.79
CA GLY A 63 -0.10 -7.23 -4.03
C GLY A 63 0.62 -7.21 -5.38
N ARG A 64 1.28 -8.32 -5.73
CA ARG A 64 1.93 -8.49 -7.04
C ARG A 64 0.95 -8.44 -8.20
N SER A 65 -0.21 -9.09 -8.04
CA SER A 65 -1.28 -9.08 -9.04
C SER A 65 -1.87 -7.69 -9.24
N LEU A 66 -2.05 -6.93 -8.16
CA LEU A 66 -2.50 -5.55 -8.24
C LEU A 66 -1.50 -4.66 -8.99
N LEU A 67 -0.18 -4.79 -8.73
CA LEU A 67 0.85 -4.09 -9.51
C LEU A 67 0.78 -4.40 -11.01
N GLN A 68 0.70 -5.70 -11.35
CA GLN A 68 0.69 -6.16 -12.74
C GLN A 68 -0.55 -5.68 -13.50
N THR A 69 -1.70 -5.58 -12.83
CA THR A 69 -2.93 -5.07 -13.45
C THR A 69 -2.78 -3.62 -13.92
N HIS A 70 -1.94 -2.83 -13.24
CA HIS A 70 -1.66 -1.44 -13.59
C HIS A 70 -0.34 -1.25 -14.37
N GLY A 71 0.13 -2.30 -15.04
CA GLY A 71 1.26 -2.23 -15.97
C GLY A 71 2.64 -2.11 -15.29
N ARG A 72 2.73 -2.38 -13.98
CA ARG A 72 4.01 -2.44 -13.26
C ARG A 72 4.54 -3.86 -13.16
N ARG A 73 5.84 -3.98 -12.95
CA ARG A 73 6.46 -5.27 -12.67
C ARG A 73 6.07 -5.74 -11.27
N ALA A 74 5.88 -7.04 -11.10
CA ALA A 74 5.51 -7.63 -9.80
C ALA A 74 6.58 -7.43 -8.70
N ASP A 75 7.83 -7.18 -9.10
CA ASP A 75 8.97 -6.94 -8.22
C ASP A 75 9.26 -5.44 -8.00
N ASP A 76 8.40 -4.55 -8.51
CA ASP A 76 8.57 -3.11 -8.37
C ASP A 76 8.23 -2.65 -6.94
N ILE A 77 9.23 -2.76 -6.07
CA ILE A 77 9.20 -2.27 -4.70
C ILE A 77 9.72 -0.84 -4.58
N SER A 78 9.98 -0.14 -5.69
CA SER A 78 10.65 1.17 -5.66
C SER A 78 9.82 2.28 -5.05
N SER A 79 8.49 2.11 -4.98
CA SER A 79 7.59 3.18 -4.53
C SER A 79 6.30 2.66 -3.91
N ILE A 80 5.67 3.53 -3.12
CA ILE A 80 4.32 3.36 -2.60
C ILE A 80 3.34 3.50 -3.75
N VAL A 81 2.36 2.60 -3.79
CA VAL A 81 1.32 2.57 -4.82
C VAL A 81 -0.03 2.53 -4.12
N LEU A 82 -0.94 3.40 -4.55
CA LEU A 82 -2.34 3.37 -4.15
C LEU A 82 -3.16 2.84 -5.33
N VAL A 83 -3.85 1.73 -5.14
CA VAL A 83 -4.65 1.08 -6.17
C VAL A 83 -6.14 1.26 -5.89
N ASN A 84 -6.88 1.66 -6.91
CA ASN A 84 -8.33 1.74 -6.91
C ASN A 84 -8.87 0.80 -8.00
N ASN A 85 -10.18 0.56 -8.00
CA ASN A 85 -10.83 -0.26 -9.02
C ASN A 85 -10.53 0.22 -10.46
N ASP A 86 -10.39 1.53 -10.66
CA ASP A 86 -10.24 2.15 -11.99
C ASP A 86 -8.80 2.53 -12.35
N GLY A 87 -7.83 2.43 -11.43
CA GLY A 87 -6.47 2.93 -11.68
C GLY A 87 -5.52 2.84 -10.50
N ALA A 88 -4.28 3.31 -10.69
CA ALA A 88 -3.28 3.36 -9.64
C ALA A 88 -2.56 4.70 -9.62
N TYR A 89 -2.27 5.19 -8.42
CA TYR A 89 -1.42 6.35 -8.14
C TYR A 89 -0.09 5.87 -7.58
N ILE A 90 1.00 6.56 -7.91
CA ILE A 90 2.36 6.12 -7.56
C ILE A 90 3.15 7.32 -7.00
N LYS A 91 4.18 7.04 -6.18
CA LYS A 91 5.08 8.06 -5.59
C LYS A 91 4.28 9.17 -4.90
N SER A 92 4.56 10.42 -5.20
CA SER A 92 3.91 11.54 -4.53
C SER A 92 2.41 11.67 -4.81
N ASP A 93 1.92 11.23 -5.96
CA ASP A 93 0.48 11.20 -6.24
C ASP A 93 -0.25 10.23 -5.31
N ALA A 94 0.36 9.06 -5.06
CA ALA A 94 -0.16 8.11 -4.08
C ALA A 94 -0.20 8.74 -2.69
N ILE A 95 0.89 9.41 -2.27
CA ILE A 95 0.96 10.07 -0.95
C ILE A 95 -0.12 11.14 -0.82
N LEU A 96 -0.29 12.00 -1.83
CA LEU A 96 -1.35 13.02 -1.82
C LEU A 96 -2.73 12.38 -1.63
N LYS A 97 -3.03 11.35 -2.42
CA LYS A 97 -4.33 10.65 -2.34
C LYS A 97 -4.55 9.95 -1.01
N ILE A 98 -3.50 9.34 -0.46
CA ILE A 98 -3.55 8.75 0.88
C ILE A 98 -3.83 9.86 1.90
N THR A 99 -3.09 10.98 1.87
CA THR A 99 -3.30 12.08 2.83
C THR A 99 -4.67 12.74 2.74
N GLU A 100 -5.28 12.81 1.54
CA GLU A 100 -6.68 13.24 1.37
C GLU A 100 -7.67 12.29 2.06
N ALA A 101 -7.32 11.00 2.18
CA ALA A 101 -8.08 9.96 2.84
C ALA A 101 -7.69 9.74 4.31
N LEU A 102 -6.77 10.52 4.87
CA LEU A 102 -6.43 10.49 6.31
C LEU A 102 -7.14 11.65 7.04
N SER A 103 -7.58 11.39 8.27
CA SER A 103 -8.22 12.35 9.19
C SER A 103 -7.48 12.33 10.55
N PRO A 104 -6.28 12.92 10.65
CA PRO A 104 -5.55 12.93 11.90
C PRO A 104 -6.24 13.84 12.93
N PRO A 105 -6.14 13.48 14.22
CA PRO A 105 -6.90 14.13 15.28
C PRO A 105 -6.51 15.60 15.56
N PHE A 106 -5.32 16.05 15.12
CA PHE A 106 -4.79 17.39 15.46
C PHE A 106 -4.29 18.20 14.25
N LEU A 107 -4.48 17.73 13.02
CA LEU A 107 -3.99 18.42 11.81
C LEU A 107 -5.06 18.44 10.70
N PRO A 108 -5.31 19.58 10.04
CA PRO A 108 -6.14 19.60 8.85
C PRO A 108 -5.36 19.04 7.66
N THR A 109 -5.33 17.72 7.50
CA THR A 109 -4.58 17.02 6.43
C THR A 109 -4.94 17.49 5.04
N ARG A 110 -6.21 17.81 4.79
CA ARG A 110 -6.63 18.37 3.50
C ARG A 110 -5.94 19.70 3.19
N GLU A 111 -5.83 20.57 4.18
CA GLU A 111 -5.20 21.87 4.02
C GLU A 111 -3.69 21.72 3.85
N VAL A 112 -3.05 20.85 4.64
CA VAL A 112 -1.61 20.55 4.52
C VAL A 112 -1.28 19.88 3.19
N ALA A 113 -2.11 18.93 2.72
CA ALA A 113 -1.93 18.28 1.43
C ALA A 113 -2.12 19.26 0.26
N MET A 114 -3.11 20.15 0.33
CA MET A 114 -3.29 21.23 -0.65
C MET A 114 -2.11 22.21 -0.62
N LEU A 115 -1.65 22.61 0.57
CA LEU A 115 -0.51 23.51 0.74
C LEU A 115 0.76 22.87 0.19
N GLY A 116 1.01 21.60 0.52
CA GLY A 116 2.10 20.82 -0.05
C GLY A 116 2.01 20.74 -1.56
N ARG A 117 0.84 20.43 -2.13
CA ARG A 117 0.54 20.45 -3.58
C ARG A 117 0.87 21.78 -4.24
N PHE A 118 0.57 22.89 -3.58
CA PHE A 118 0.76 24.23 -4.12
C PHE A 118 2.20 24.75 -3.98
N PHE A 119 2.86 24.47 -2.85
CA PHE A 119 4.17 25.04 -2.52
C PHE A 119 5.37 24.15 -2.90
N VAL A 120 5.18 22.83 -3.01
CA VAL A 120 6.27 21.90 -3.33
C VAL A 120 6.08 21.36 -4.75
N PRO A 121 6.90 21.74 -5.74
CA PRO A 121 6.80 21.19 -7.09
C PRO A 121 6.87 19.66 -7.10
N ALA A 122 6.17 19.01 -8.03
CA ALA A 122 6.15 17.54 -8.17
C ALA A 122 7.58 16.95 -8.25
N ILE A 123 8.49 17.66 -8.91
CA ILE A 123 9.90 17.26 -9.04
C ILE A 123 10.60 17.21 -7.67
N LEU A 124 10.39 18.21 -6.81
CA LEU A 124 11.08 18.27 -5.52
C LEU A 124 10.56 17.22 -4.54
N ARG A 125 9.24 17.01 -4.50
CA ARG A 125 8.64 15.95 -3.67
C ARG A 125 9.04 14.56 -4.14
N ASP A 126 9.14 14.34 -5.45
CA ASP A 126 9.54 13.05 -6.00
C ASP A 126 11.03 12.80 -5.76
N LEU A 127 11.88 13.83 -5.81
CA LEU A 127 13.29 13.71 -5.42
C LEU A 127 13.47 13.36 -3.94
N ILE A 128 12.72 14.02 -3.05
CA ILE A 128 12.73 13.68 -1.62
C ILE A 128 12.23 12.25 -1.42
N TYR A 129 11.16 11.88 -2.13
CA TYR A 129 10.59 10.54 -2.08
C TYR A 129 11.58 9.49 -2.55
N ASP A 130 12.19 9.68 -3.72
CA ASP A 130 13.15 8.76 -4.32
C ASP A 130 14.37 8.62 -3.40
N GLN A 131 14.88 9.71 -2.81
CA GLN A 131 15.96 9.64 -1.83
C GLN A 131 15.58 8.83 -0.59
N VAL A 132 14.35 9.00 -0.07
CA VAL A 132 13.87 8.23 1.09
C VAL A 132 13.65 6.76 0.71
N ALA A 133 13.11 6.48 -0.48
CA ALA A 133 12.89 5.13 -0.98
C ALA A 133 14.22 4.38 -1.19
N ASP A 134 15.21 5.05 -1.79
CA ASP A 134 16.54 4.49 -2.05
C ASP A 134 17.32 4.23 -0.75
N ASN A 135 17.10 5.06 0.28
CA ASN A 135 17.77 4.91 1.58
C ASN A 135 16.91 4.21 2.65
N ARG A 136 15.72 3.71 2.33
CA ARG A 136 14.74 3.23 3.33
C ARG A 136 15.28 2.16 4.27
N TYR A 137 16.13 1.27 3.76
CA TYR A 137 16.77 0.22 4.56
C TYR A 137 17.94 0.75 5.39
N GLN A 138 18.59 1.84 4.97
CA GLN A 138 19.64 2.49 5.76
C GLN A 138 19.05 3.39 6.85
N LEU A 139 17.89 3.99 6.60
CA LEU A 139 17.19 4.89 7.54
C LEU A 139 16.62 4.14 8.74
N MET A 140 15.99 2.98 8.52
CA MET A 140 15.32 2.24 9.60
C MET A 140 15.54 0.72 9.58
N GLY A 141 16.33 0.19 8.65
CA GLY A 141 16.60 -1.25 8.57
C GLY A 141 15.49 -2.06 7.87
N LYS A 142 15.66 -3.39 7.92
CA LYS A 142 14.68 -4.39 7.48
C LYS A 142 14.15 -5.15 8.69
N ARG A 143 12.97 -5.74 8.54
CA ARG A 143 12.43 -6.74 9.46
C ARG A 143 11.90 -7.94 8.69
N ASP A 144 12.04 -9.12 9.28
CA ASP A 144 11.56 -10.38 8.69
C ASP A 144 10.05 -10.62 8.95
N VAL A 145 9.43 -9.81 9.81
CA VAL A 145 8.04 -9.96 10.22
C VAL A 145 7.24 -8.69 9.96
N CYS A 146 6.25 -8.81 9.07
CA CYS A 146 5.20 -7.82 8.91
C CYS A 146 4.37 -7.79 10.20
N ARG A 147 4.06 -6.60 10.73
CA ARG A 147 3.13 -6.43 11.85
C ARG A 147 1.73 -6.71 11.30
N PHE A 148 1.37 -7.98 11.25
CA PHE A 148 -0.01 -8.39 11.40
C PHE A 148 -0.29 -8.19 12.88
N ASP A 149 -1.12 -7.20 13.22
CA ASP A 149 -1.35 -6.82 14.61
C ASP A 149 -1.78 -8.04 15.43
N ALA A 150 -1.10 -8.30 16.54
CA ALA A 150 -1.22 -9.55 17.31
C ALA A 150 -2.61 -9.72 17.98
N ASP A 151 -3.36 -8.63 18.08
CA ASP A 151 -4.73 -8.52 18.56
C ASP A 151 -5.78 -8.51 17.43
N ASN A 152 -5.34 -8.58 16.16
CA ASN A 152 -6.20 -8.65 14.97
C ASN A 152 -7.13 -7.42 14.81
N GLU A 153 -6.81 -6.29 15.45
CA GLU A 153 -7.66 -5.08 15.48
C GLU A 153 -7.95 -4.54 14.07
N PHE A 154 -6.95 -4.60 13.17
CA PHE A 154 -7.05 -4.09 11.80
C PHE A 154 -7.17 -5.19 10.74
N ALA A 155 -7.56 -6.41 11.10
CA ALA A 155 -7.58 -7.54 10.16
C ALA A 155 -8.44 -7.27 8.91
N ASP A 156 -9.55 -6.56 9.06
CA ASP A 156 -10.46 -6.17 7.99
C ASP A 156 -9.87 -5.10 7.04
N ARG A 157 -8.77 -4.47 7.45
CA ARG A 157 -8.04 -3.44 6.70
C ARG A 157 -6.98 -4.04 5.78
N PHE A 158 -6.55 -5.28 6.04
CA PHE A 158 -5.59 -5.98 5.19
C PHE A 158 -6.29 -6.84 4.15
N VAL A 159 -5.85 -6.74 2.90
CA VAL A 159 -6.37 -7.58 1.83
C VAL A 159 -5.78 -8.99 1.99
N PRO A 160 -6.62 -10.04 2.12
CA PRO A 160 -6.13 -11.39 2.34
C PRO A 160 -5.46 -11.94 1.08
N ASP A 161 -4.31 -12.57 1.24
CA ASP A 161 -3.56 -13.15 0.10
C ASP A 161 -4.29 -14.33 -0.55
N SER A 162 -5.23 -14.96 0.17
CA SER A 162 -6.08 -16.04 -0.35
C SER A 162 -6.88 -15.64 -1.59
N LEU A 163 -7.14 -14.34 -1.82
CA LEU A 163 -7.83 -13.85 -3.02
C LEU A 163 -7.03 -14.07 -4.31
N ALA A 164 -5.72 -14.27 -4.19
CA ALA A 164 -4.83 -14.50 -5.32
C ALA A 164 -4.81 -15.94 -5.82
N TYR A 165 -5.46 -16.87 -5.12
CA TYR A 165 -5.40 -18.30 -5.42
C TYR A 165 -6.79 -18.86 -5.81
N GLU A 166 -6.77 -19.99 -6.50
CA GLU A 166 -7.97 -20.78 -6.85
C GLU A 166 -8.63 -21.45 -5.64
#